data_AF-A0A818UG02-F1
#
_entry.id   AF-A0A818UG02-F1
#
_cell.length_a   1.000
_cell.length_b   1.000
_cell.length_c   1.000
_cell.angle_alpha   90.00
_cell.angle_beta   90.00
_cell.angle_gamma   90.00
#
_symmetry.space_group_name_H-M   'P 1'
#
loop_
_entity.id
_entity.type
_entity.pdbx_description
1 polymer ?
#
loop_
_entity_poly.entity_id
_entity_poly.type
_entity_poly.pdbx_seq_one_letter_code
_entity_poly.pdbx_strand_id
1 'polypeptide(L)'
;TLDRLEEEEDINRIHDYFSYEHFYVIYCKFWDIDSDHDLLINRDDLAKHNNGAISNKMIDRIFSGAVSNSQNMKEGKMSYYEFVWFLISEEDKCSPTSIEYWFRCMDIDGDGILSMFELEYFYQEQVHKMEIYGIEYMPFEDCICQMLDLVKPEEENKIRLKDLKRCKLTNIFFDTFFNLEKYLANEQKDPFSNLKDPDTPEVSDWVKYAEVEYDNLTHEDGANDDLDDENYDEDFEDDDDDGTEESKTKKLPNNNVLSSSQRIASVTNNKTDDLENELKRWKD
;
A
#
# COMPACT_ATOMS: atom_id res chain seq x y z
N THR A 1 16.73 1.80 -23.16
CA THR A 1 15.60 2.65 -22.75
C THR A 1 15.48 3.87 -23.64
N LEU A 2 16.53 4.67 -23.85
CA LEU A 2 16.48 5.82 -24.76
C LEU A 2 16.17 5.43 -26.22
N ASP A 3 16.80 4.37 -26.74
CA ASP A 3 16.50 3.88 -28.10
C ASP A 3 15.04 3.38 -28.26
N ARG A 4 14.40 2.92 -27.17
CA ARG A 4 12.99 2.49 -27.19
C ARG A 4 12.01 3.67 -27.19
N LEU A 5 12.40 4.81 -26.59
CA LEU A 5 11.61 6.04 -26.60
C LEU A 5 11.51 6.65 -28.00
N GLU A 6 12.47 6.38 -28.88
CA GLU A 6 12.43 6.84 -30.27
C GLU A 6 11.49 6.00 -31.14
N GLU A 7 11.14 4.79 -30.71
CA GLU A 7 10.34 3.82 -31.48
C GLU A 7 8.90 3.62 -30.95
N GLU A 8 8.67 3.78 -29.64
CA GLU A 8 7.35 3.61 -29.03
C GLU A 8 6.59 4.94 -28.94
N GLU A 9 5.45 5.03 -29.63
CA GLU A 9 4.57 6.22 -29.59
C GLU A 9 3.80 6.35 -28.27
N ASP A 10 3.59 5.23 -27.56
CA ASP A 10 2.90 5.16 -26.27
C ASP A 10 3.92 5.08 -25.12
N ILE A 11 4.07 6.19 -24.40
CA ILE A 11 5.05 6.34 -23.32
C ILE A 11 4.79 5.38 -22.14
N ASN A 12 3.55 4.90 -21.97
CA ASN A 12 3.17 3.99 -20.88
C ASN A 12 3.69 2.56 -21.10
N ARG A 13 4.03 2.21 -22.35
CA ARG A 13 4.71 0.94 -22.67
C ARG A 13 6.17 0.90 -22.25
N ILE A 14 6.73 2.06 -21.87
CA ILE A 14 8.08 2.19 -21.33
C ILE A 14 7.97 2.35 -19.81
N HIS A 15 7.81 1.21 -19.13
CA HIS A 15 7.78 1.14 -17.67
C HIS A 15 9.09 1.58 -17.01
N ASP A 16 10.19 1.60 -17.77
CA ASP A 16 11.48 2.12 -17.33
C ASP A 16 11.47 3.65 -17.33
N TYR A 17 11.22 4.25 -16.16
CA TYR A 17 11.35 5.70 -15.86
C TYR A 17 10.32 6.66 -16.49
N PHE A 18 9.75 6.35 -17.65
CA PHE A 18 9.00 7.34 -18.45
C PHE A 18 7.48 7.18 -18.45
N SER A 19 6.94 6.06 -17.98
CA SER A 19 5.48 5.84 -17.92
C SER A 19 4.77 6.99 -17.20
N TYR A 20 3.80 7.58 -17.90
CA TYR A 20 2.97 8.65 -17.36
C TYR A 20 2.00 8.11 -16.30
N GLU A 21 1.49 6.88 -16.48
CA GLU A 21 0.65 6.19 -15.49
C GLU A 21 1.36 6.07 -14.14
N HIS A 22 2.63 5.65 -14.15
CA HIS A 22 3.44 5.60 -12.93
C HIS A 22 3.54 6.97 -12.26
N PHE A 23 3.83 8.02 -13.03
CA PHE A 23 3.92 9.38 -12.52
C PHE A 23 2.59 9.85 -11.92
N TYR A 24 1.47 9.61 -12.62
CA TYR A 24 0.14 10.04 -12.22
C TYR A 24 -0.27 9.39 -10.89
N VAL A 25 -0.08 8.06 -10.76
CA VAL A 25 -0.35 7.35 -9.49
C VAL A 25 0.46 7.95 -8.34
N ILE A 26 1.77 8.17 -8.52
CA ILE A 26 2.61 8.75 -7.47
C ILE A 26 2.11 10.15 -7.10
N TYR A 27 1.76 10.96 -8.10
CA TYR A 27 1.25 12.31 -7.89
C TYR A 27 -0.06 12.32 -7.11
N CYS A 28 -1.05 11.53 -7.50
CA CYS A 28 -2.34 11.46 -6.81
C CYS A 28 -2.17 10.99 -5.36
N LYS A 29 -1.38 9.93 -5.14
CA LYS A 29 -1.10 9.44 -3.76
C LYS A 29 -0.41 10.47 -2.88
N PHE A 30 0.44 11.33 -3.45
CA PHE A 30 1.04 12.44 -2.72
C PHE A 30 0.01 13.53 -2.42
N TRP A 31 -0.79 13.89 -3.43
CA TRP A 31 -1.81 14.93 -3.33
C TRP A 31 -2.88 14.60 -2.28
N ASP A 32 -3.27 13.32 -2.17
CA ASP A 32 -4.24 12.85 -1.17
C ASP A 32 -3.82 13.13 0.28
N ILE A 33 -2.51 13.09 0.55
CA ILE A 33 -1.96 13.25 1.91
C ILE A 33 -1.43 14.66 2.18
N ASP A 34 -1.04 15.42 1.16
CA ASP A 34 -0.62 16.82 1.24
C ASP A 34 -1.84 17.77 1.30
N SER A 35 -2.54 17.77 2.43
CA SER A 35 -3.82 18.49 2.59
C SER A 35 -3.69 20.02 2.57
N ASP A 36 -2.55 20.58 2.97
CA ASP A 36 -2.29 22.03 2.94
C ASP A 36 -1.58 22.48 1.66
N HIS A 37 -1.27 21.54 0.76
CA HIS A 37 -0.71 21.77 -0.57
C HIS A 37 0.58 22.59 -0.54
N ASP A 38 1.40 22.39 0.50
CA ASP A 38 2.69 23.07 0.66
C ASP A 38 3.86 22.30 0.01
N LEU A 39 3.55 21.16 -0.65
CA LEU A 39 4.49 20.21 -1.26
C LEU A 39 5.42 19.53 -0.25
N LEU A 40 5.06 19.54 1.04
CA LEU A 40 5.82 18.96 2.14
C LEU A 40 4.93 18.21 3.13
N ILE A 41 5.01 16.88 3.11
CA ILE A 41 4.24 16.05 4.04
C ILE A 41 5.00 15.83 5.35
N ASN A 42 4.29 15.81 6.47
CA ASN A 42 4.87 15.47 7.77
C ASN A 42 4.56 14.01 8.17
N ARG A 43 4.93 13.62 9.40
CA ARG A 43 4.69 12.26 9.93
C ARG A 43 3.21 11.90 9.97
N ASP A 44 2.36 12.82 10.39
CA ASP A 44 0.92 12.61 10.55
C ASP A 44 0.25 12.46 9.18
N ASP A 45 0.75 13.16 8.16
CA ASP A 45 0.27 13.01 6.78
C ASP A 45 0.68 11.65 6.21
N LEU A 46 1.95 11.25 6.40
CA LEU A 46 2.41 9.94 5.96
C LEU A 46 1.69 8.79 6.70
N ALA A 47 1.28 8.99 7.95
CA ALA A 47 0.51 8.01 8.72
C ALA A 47 -0.90 7.76 8.15
N LYS A 48 -1.44 8.68 7.36
CA LYS A 48 -2.74 8.49 6.67
C LYS A 48 -2.61 7.65 5.40
N HIS A 49 -1.39 7.51 4.85
CA HIS A 49 -1.15 6.75 3.64
C HIS A 49 -1.64 5.30 3.78
N ASN A 50 -2.40 4.82 2.79
CA ASN A 50 -3.02 3.49 2.76
C ASN A 50 -3.70 3.14 4.10
N ASN A 51 -4.52 4.04 4.65
CA ASN A 51 -5.28 3.85 5.90
C ASN A 51 -4.42 3.45 7.11
N GLY A 52 -3.18 3.95 7.19
CA GLY A 52 -2.26 3.62 8.28
C GLY A 52 -1.66 2.21 8.18
N ALA A 53 -1.48 1.72 6.96
CA ALA A 53 -0.83 0.44 6.68
C ALA A 53 0.55 0.33 7.33
N ILE A 54 1.35 1.40 7.29
CA ILE A 54 2.70 1.45 7.86
C ILE A 54 2.64 1.76 9.35
N SER A 55 3.53 1.12 10.11
CA SER A 55 3.69 1.35 11.55
C SER A 55 4.24 2.76 11.86
N ASN A 56 3.82 3.38 12.97
CA ASN A 56 4.31 4.70 13.38
C ASN A 56 5.81 4.65 13.71
N LYS A 57 6.29 3.56 14.31
CA LYS A 57 7.73 3.35 14.52
C LYS A 57 8.48 3.38 13.20
N MET A 58 7.95 2.76 12.14
CA MET A 58 8.57 2.77 10.82
C MET A 58 8.54 4.17 10.18
N ILE A 59 7.44 4.91 10.33
CA ILE A 59 7.35 6.31 9.91
C ILE A 59 8.43 7.14 10.59
N ASP A 60 8.62 6.99 11.91
CA ASP A 60 9.68 7.69 12.64
C ASP A 60 11.08 7.36 12.09
N ARG A 61 11.31 6.11 11.67
CA ARG A 61 12.58 5.71 11.04
C ARG A 61 12.79 6.37 9.69
N ILE A 62 11.75 6.51 8.87
CA ILE A 62 11.83 7.22 7.59
C ILE A 62 12.29 8.67 7.81
N PHE A 63 11.71 9.36 8.80
CA PHE A 63 12.07 10.75 9.15
C PHE A 63 13.33 10.88 10.03
N SER A 64 13.99 9.78 10.39
CA SER A 64 15.18 9.80 11.27
C SER A 64 16.47 10.20 10.57
N GLY A 65 16.46 10.27 9.24
CA GLY A 65 17.67 10.45 8.43
C GLY A 65 18.27 9.15 7.87
N ALA A 66 17.64 7.99 8.14
CA ALA A 66 18.10 6.69 7.67
C ALA A 66 18.16 6.57 6.14
N VAL A 67 17.17 7.18 5.45
CA VAL A 67 17.00 7.07 3.99
C VAL A 67 17.27 8.36 3.24
N SER A 68 17.12 9.53 3.87
CA SER A 68 17.44 10.84 3.30
C SER A 68 18.03 11.77 4.34
N ASN A 69 19.09 12.50 3.96
CA ASN A 69 19.76 13.50 4.81
C ASN A 69 19.44 14.95 4.36
N SER A 70 18.32 15.14 3.66
CA SER A 70 17.91 16.47 3.20
C SER A 70 17.56 17.39 4.38
N GLN A 71 17.58 18.70 4.12
CA GLN A 71 17.29 19.69 5.17
C GLN A 71 15.84 19.59 5.64
N ASN A 72 14.90 19.39 4.72
CA ASN A 72 13.47 19.23 5.04
C ASN A 72 13.25 18.04 5.99
N MET A 73 13.92 16.91 5.73
CA MET A 73 13.78 15.71 6.56
C MET A 73 14.24 15.95 8.00
N LYS A 74 15.30 16.77 8.20
CA LYS A 74 15.75 17.19 9.54
C LYS A 74 14.75 18.09 10.26
N GLU A 75 13.95 18.83 9.50
CA GLU A 75 12.85 19.65 9.99
C GLU A 75 11.55 18.84 10.17
N GLY A 76 11.58 17.52 9.92
CA GLY A 76 10.44 16.62 10.06
C GLY A 76 9.44 16.69 8.90
N LYS A 77 9.86 17.22 7.74
CA LYS A 77 9.06 17.35 6.53
C LYS A 77 9.70 16.60 5.36
N MET A 78 8.89 15.90 4.58
CA MET A 78 9.30 15.12 3.43
C MET A 78 8.82 15.81 2.16
N SER A 79 9.69 16.02 1.16
CA SER A 79 9.24 16.57 -0.12
C SER A 79 8.70 15.47 -1.04
N TYR A 80 8.06 15.89 -2.13
CA TYR A 80 7.64 14.98 -3.20
C TYR A 80 8.76 14.03 -3.66
N TYR A 81 10.01 14.51 -3.73
CA TYR A 81 11.15 13.67 -4.13
C TYR A 81 11.39 12.49 -3.17
N GLU A 82 11.40 12.73 -1.86
CA GLU A 82 11.54 11.66 -0.88
C GLU A 82 10.30 10.75 -0.85
N PHE A 83 9.11 11.31 -1.09
CA PHE A 83 7.88 10.53 -1.17
C PHE A 83 7.89 9.54 -2.35
N VAL A 84 8.42 9.93 -3.51
CA VAL A 84 8.59 9.02 -4.66
C VAL A 84 9.42 7.80 -4.27
N TRP A 85 10.56 8.02 -3.57
CA TRP A 85 11.41 6.93 -3.09
C TRP A 85 10.72 6.04 -2.07
N PHE A 86 9.97 6.66 -1.15
CA PHE A 86 9.15 5.96 -0.17
C PHE A 86 8.12 5.05 -0.88
N LEU A 87 7.31 5.60 -1.78
CA LEU A 87 6.19 4.88 -2.39
C LEU A 87 6.68 3.72 -3.27
N ILE A 88 7.69 3.95 -4.12
CA ILE A 88 8.27 2.88 -4.95
C ILE A 88 8.86 1.76 -4.06
N SER A 89 9.50 2.13 -2.94
CA SER A 89 10.06 1.15 -2.01
C SER A 89 8.98 0.39 -1.25
N GLU A 90 7.87 1.04 -0.89
CA GLU A 90 6.73 0.43 -0.20
C GLU A 90 6.04 -0.62 -1.09
N GLU A 91 5.86 -0.31 -2.36
CA GLU A 91 5.10 -1.17 -3.28
C GLU A 91 5.95 -2.30 -3.89
N ASP A 92 7.25 -2.11 -4.13
CA ASP A 92 8.17 -3.17 -4.57
C ASP A 92 9.28 -3.43 -3.55
N LYS A 93 8.94 -4.17 -2.49
CA LYS A 93 9.84 -4.62 -1.42
C LYS A 93 10.83 -5.73 -1.82
N CYS A 94 10.78 -6.19 -3.05
CA CYS A 94 11.69 -7.20 -3.61
C CYS A 94 12.83 -6.57 -4.41
N SER A 95 12.67 -5.31 -4.86
CA SER A 95 13.73 -4.60 -5.56
C SER A 95 14.98 -4.39 -4.69
N PRO A 96 16.21 -4.50 -5.24
CA PRO A 96 17.44 -4.30 -4.46
C PRO A 96 17.51 -2.95 -3.74
N THR A 97 16.95 -1.90 -4.36
CA THR A 97 16.91 -0.56 -3.80
C THR A 97 15.93 -0.46 -2.63
N SER A 98 14.75 -1.07 -2.75
CA SER A 98 13.78 -1.11 -1.65
C SER A 98 14.30 -1.93 -0.46
N ILE A 99 14.97 -3.06 -0.72
CA ILE A 99 15.59 -3.86 0.33
C ILE A 99 16.61 -3.01 1.12
N GLU A 100 17.42 -2.18 0.43
CA GLU A 100 18.32 -1.24 1.11
C GLU A 100 17.57 -0.16 1.89
N TYR A 101 16.49 0.39 1.32
CA TYR A 101 15.67 1.41 1.96
C TYR A 101 15.11 0.92 3.29
N TRP A 102 14.42 -0.23 3.29
CA TRP A 102 13.82 -0.79 4.50
C TRP A 102 14.84 -1.35 5.47
N PHE A 103 15.93 -1.93 4.99
CA PHE A 103 17.01 -2.36 5.86
C PHE A 103 17.59 -1.19 6.67
N ARG A 104 17.86 -0.04 6.03
CA ARG A 104 18.34 1.16 6.74
C ARG A 104 17.35 1.69 7.75
N CYS A 105 16.05 1.60 7.47
CA CYS A 105 15.03 1.97 8.43
C CYS A 105 14.99 1.01 9.62
N MET A 106 15.13 -0.29 9.39
CA MET A 106 15.07 -1.32 10.44
C MET A 106 16.35 -1.41 11.28
N ASP A 107 17.50 -1.10 10.70
CA ASP A 107 18.80 -1.00 11.37
C ASP A 107 18.82 0.30 12.21
N ILE A 108 18.44 0.19 13.48
CA ILE A 108 18.24 1.33 14.38
C ILE A 108 19.60 1.88 14.82
N ASP A 109 20.55 1.00 15.13
CA ASP A 109 21.88 1.39 15.59
C ASP A 109 22.91 1.59 14.46
N GLY A 110 22.61 1.13 13.26
CA GLY A 110 23.42 1.32 12.07
C GLY A 110 24.64 0.39 12.01
N ASP A 111 24.62 -0.74 12.73
CA ASP A 111 25.74 -1.68 12.77
C ASP A 111 25.78 -2.64 11.55
N GLY A 112 24.76 -2.58 10.70
CA GLY A 112 24.62 -3.40 9.50
C GLY A 112 24.08 -4.81 9.76
N ILE A 113 23.43 -5.04 10.91
CA ILE A 113 22.83 -6.31 11.33
C ILE A 113 21.45 -6.02 11.94
N LEU A 114 20.40 -6.68 11.45
CA LEU A 114 19.13 -6.69 12.17
C LEU A 114 19.21 -7.69 13.31
N SER A 115 19.31 -7.16 14.52
CA SER A 115 19.32 -7.88 15.78
C SER A 115 17.91 -8.29 16.21
N MET A 116 17.83 -9.27 17.12
CA MET A 116 16.55 -9.68 17.70
C MET A 116 15.81 -8.53 18.39
N PHE A 117 16.55 -7.61 18.99
CA PHE A 117 15.98 -6.44 19.67
C PHE A 117 15.25 -5.52 18.67
N GLU A 118 15.85 -5.25 17.52
CA GLU A 118 15.23 -4.39 16.50
C GLU A 118 14.01 -5.04 15.87
N LEU A 119 14.10 -6.35 15.57
CA LEU A 119 12.98 -7.12 15.04
C LEU A 119 11.81 -7.17 16.02
N GLU A 120 12.07 -7.43 17.30
CA GLU A 120 11.07 -7.40 18.35
C GLU A 120 10.45 -6.00 18.49
N TYR A 121 11.27 -4.95 18.43
CA TYR A 121 10.82 -3.57 18.53
C TYR A 121 9.75 -3.24 17.47
N PHE A 122 9.95 -3.60 16.20
CA PHE A 122 8.92 -3.38 15.18
C PHE A 122 7.73 -4.32 15.36
N TYR A 123 7.97 -5.61 15.64
CA TYR A 123 6.91 -6.60 15.78
C TYR A 123 5.92 -6.27 16.91
N GLN A 124 6.39 -5.69 18.02
CA GLN A 124 5.53 -5.26 19.13
C GLN A 124 4.42 -4.27 18.69
N GLU A 125 4.70 -3.40 17.73
CA GLU A 125 3.68 -2.48 17.22
C GLU A 125 2.66 -3.20 16.32
N GLN A 126 3.10 -4.17 15.53
CA GLN A 126 2.22 -5.02 14.73
C GLN A 126 1.27 -5.82 15.62
N VAL A 127 1.80 -6.44 16.68
CA VAL A 127 1.01 -7.15 17.70
C VAL A 127 -0.02 -6.21 18.31
N HIS A 128 0.38 -4.99 18.70
CA HIS A 128 -0.55 -4.02 19.26
C HIS A 128 -1.69 -3.64 18.29
N LYS A 129 -1.38 -3.43 16.99
CA LYS A 129 -2.40 -3.21 15.96
C LYS A 129 -3.34 -4.43 15.82
N MET A 130 -2.80 -5.64 15.80
CA MET A 130 -3.59 -6.89 15.74
C MET A 130 -4.52 -7.03 16.97
N GLU A 131 -4.06 -6.68 18.16
CA GLU A 131 -4.86 -6.68 19.39
C GLU A 131 -6.06 -5.72 19.30
N ILE A 132 -5.84 -4.50 18.80
CA ILE A 132 -6.92 -3.51 18.58
C ILE A 132 -7.98 -4.05 17.61
N TYR A 133 -7.54 -4.74 16.55
CA TYR A 133 -8.44 -5.36 15.58
C TYR A 133 -9.06 -6.68 16.08
N GLY A 134 -8.57 -7.26 17.18
CA GLY A 134 -9.02 -8.55 17.70
C GLY A 134 -8.56 -9.73 16.85
N ILE A 135 -7.40 -9.60 16.20
CA ILE A 135 -6.78 -10.63 15.37
C ILE A 135 -5.81 -11.44 16.25
N GLU A 136 -5.87 -12.76 16.14
CA GLU A 136 -4.91 -13.65 16.79
C GLU A 136 -3.52 -13.47 16.17
N TYR A 137 -2.51 -13.29 17.02
CA TYR A 137 -1.13 -13.05 16.59
C TYR A 137 -0.22 -14.18 17.07
N MET A 138 0.89 -14.34 16.35
CA MET A 138 1.92 -15.32 16.67
C MET A 138 2.86 -14.75 17.73
N PRO A 139 3.30 -15.55 18.72
CA PRO A 139 4.38 -15.14 19.62
C PRO A 139 5.65 -14.77 18.86
N PHE A 140 6.43 -13.82 19.38
CA PHE A 140 7.64 -13.35 18.70
C PHE A 140 8.65 -14.47 18.49
N GLU A 141 8.78 -15.41 19.43
CA GLU A 141 9.69 -16.56 19.35
C GLU A 141 9.37 -17.48 18.17
N ASP A 142 8.09 -17.66 17.85
CA ASP A 142 7.66 -18.47 16.71
C ASP A 142 7.81 -17.69 15.40
N CYS A 143 7.43 -16.40 15.42
CA CYS A 143 7.57 -15.49 14.28
C CYS A 143 9.04 -15.39 13.83
N ILE A 144 9.97 -15.19 14.76
CA ILE A 144 11.38 -15.05 14.42
C ILE A 144 11.98 -16.34 13.86
N CYS A 145 11.56 -17.51 14.36
CA CYS A 145 11.98 -18.79 13.79
C CYS A 145 11.54 -18.90 12.32
N GLN A 146 10.29 -18.53 12.02
CA GLN A 146 9.80 -18.53 10.63
C GLN A 146 10.57 -17.54 9.75
N MET A 147 10.87 -16.34 10.26
CA MET A 147 11.62 -15.34 9.50
C MET A 147 13.08 -15.75 9.27
N LEU A 148 13.72 -16.41 10.24
CA LEU A 148 15.07 -16.96 10.08
C LEU A 148 15.10 -18.11 9.08
N ASP A 149 14.09 -18.97 9.07
CA ASP A 149 13.95 -20.05 8.09
C ASP A 149 13.68 -19.51 6.67
N LEU A 150 12.97 -18.39 6.56
CA LEU A 150 12.69 -17.69 5.31
C LEU A 150 13.95 -17.00 4.75
N VAL A 151 14.69 -16.27 5.59
CA VAL A 151 15.86 -15.49 5.17
C VAL A 151 17.12 -16.35 5.03
N LYS A 152 17.29 -17.36 5.89
CA LYS A 152 18.49 -18.22 5.99
C LYS A 152 19.78 -17.41 6.06
N PRO A 153 19.99 -16.64 7.14
CA PRO A 153 21.18 -15.82 7.30
C PRO A 153 22.45 -16.69 7.37
N GLU A 154 23.58 -16.12 6.95
CA GLU A 154 24.87 -16.84 6.97
C GLU A 154 25.41 -17.00 8.41
N GLU A 155 25.19 -16.00 9.26
CA GLU A 155 25.48 -16.05 10.69
C GLU A 155 24.18 -16.28 11.46
N GLU A 156 24.20 -17.20 12.42
CA GLU A 156 23.03 -17.52 13.25
C GLU A 156 22.54 -16.27 13.99
N ASN A 157 21.23 -16.01 13.93
CA ASN A 157 20.54 -14.90 14.60
C ASN A 157 21.01 -13.48 14.19
N LYS A 158 21.66 -13.34 13.03
CA LYS A 158 22.14 -12.05 12.51
C LYS A 158 21.75 -11.87 11.06
N ILE A 159 20.72 -11.08 10.80
CA ILE A 159 20.26 -10.83 9.43
C ILE A 159 20.99 -9.63 8.87
N ARG A 160 21.84 -9.84 7.86
CA ARG A 160 22.53 -8.74 7.15
C ARG A 160 21.80 -8.40 5.85
N LEU A 161 22.07 -7.21 5.32
CA LEU A 161 21.54 -6.77 4.03
C LEU A 161 21.79 -7.79 2.90
N LYS A 162 22.97 -8.43 2.89
CA LYS A 162 23.32 -9.47 1.91
C LYS A 162 22.43 -10.72 1.99
N ASP A 163 21.88 -11.02 3.17
CA ASP A 163 21.02 -12.16 3.39
C ASP A 163 19.63 -11.87 2.84
N LEU A 164 19.10 -10.66 3.11
CA LEU A 164 17.84 -10.21 2.52
C LEU A 164 17.93 -10.11 1.00
N LYS A 165 19.00 -9.56 0.43
CA LYS A 165 19.18 -9.52 -1.05
C LYS A 165 19.28 -10.90 -1.70
N ARG A 166 19.66 -11.93 -0.94
CA ARG A 166 19.68 -13.33 -1.40
C ARG A 166 18.31 -14.00 -1.23
N CYS A 167 17.53 -13.55 -0.25
CA CYS A 167 16.15 -13.97 -0.05
C CYS A 167 15.27 -13.40 -1.16
N LYS A 168 14.37 -14.23 -1.71
CA LYS A 168 13.41 -13.82 -2.74
C LYS A 168 12.03 -13.45 -2.18
N LEU A 169 11.90 -13.47 -0.86
CA LEU A 169 10.64 -13.27 -0.14
C LEU A 169 10.77 -12.10 0.86
N THR A 170 11.55 -11.08 0.50
CA THR A 170 11.80 -9.92 1.37
C THR A 170 10.55 -9.11 1.63
N ASN A 171 9.61 -9.07 0.69
CA ASN A 171 8.29 -8.51 0.90
C ASN A 171 7.58 -9.14 2.11
N ILE A 172 7.55 -10.47 2.21
CA ILE A 172 6.94 -11.19 3.35
C ILE A 172 7.68 -10.85 4.64
N PHE A 173 9.01 -10.84 4.60
CA PHE A 173 9.83 -10.49 5.75
C PHE A 173 9.48 -9.08 6.27
N PHE A 174 9.51 -8.08 5.40
CA PHE A 174 9.25 -6.69 5.78
C PHE A 174 7.81 -6.44 6.22
N ASP A 175 6.82 -6.97 5.48
CA ASP A 175 5.41 -6.76 5.80
C ASP A 175 5.06 -7.34 7.18
N THR A 176 5.64 -8.49 7.55
CA THR A 176 5.52 -9.08 8.90
C THR A 176 5.85 -8.09 10.01
N PHE A 177 6.88 -7.25 9.84
CA PHE A 177 7.37 -6.35 10.88
C PHE A 177 6.72 -4.97 10.89
N PHE A 178 6.19 -4.46 9.77
CA PHE A 178 5.70 -3.07 9.75
C PHE A 178 4.57 -2.75 8.77
N ASN A 179 4.07 -3.69 7.98
CA ASN A 179 2.90 -3.47 7.11
C ASN A 179 1.83 -4.53 7.38
N LEU A 180 0.88 -4.19 8.27
CA LEU A 180 -0.15 -5.12 8.71
C LEU A 180 -1.11 -5.52 7.59
N GLU A 181 -1.49 -4.60 6.72
CA GLU A 181 -2.45 -4.88 5.64
C GLU A 181 -1.88 -5.91 4.66
N LYS A 182 -0.64 -5.70 4.19
CA LYS A 182 0.04 -6.64 3.28
C LYS A 182 0.39 -7.96 3.97
N TYR A 183 0.74 -7.93 5.27
CA TYR A 183 0.92 -9.16 6.05
C TYR A 183 -0.36 -10.02 6.07
N LEU A 184 -1.51 -9.43 6.42
CA LEU A 184 -2.79 -10.14 6.47
C LEU A 184 -3.24 -10.64 5.09
N ALA A 185 -2.99 -9.86 4.03
CA ALA A 185 -3.27 -10.27 2.66
C ALA A 185 -2.45 -11.49 2.24
N ASN A 186 -1.18 -11.58 2.69
CA ASN A 186 -0.31 -12.72 2.40
C ASN A 186 -0.74 -13.97 3.18
N GLU A 187 -1.16 -13.85 4.43
CA GLU A 187 -1.68 -14.97 5.24
C GLU A 187 -2.95 -15.60 4.65
N GLN A 188 -3.76 -14.80 3.94
CA GLN A 188 -4.99 -15.26 3.28
C GLN A 188 -4.76 -15.80 1.87
N LYS A 189 -3.57 -15.59 1.28
CA LYS A 189 -3.26 -16.06 -0.06
C LYS A 189 -3.17 -17.58 -0.09
N ASP A 190 -3.80 -18.17 -1.11
CA ASP A 190 -3.73 -19.61 -1.33
C ASP A 190 -2.25 -20.02 -1.57
N PRO A 191 -1.70 -21.03 -0.89
CA PRO A 191 -0.34 -21.53 -1.14
C PRO A 191 -0.06 -21.89 -2.61
N PHE A 192 -1.10 -22.23 -3.38
CA PHE A 192 -1.02 -22.55 -4.80
C PHE A 192 -1.06 -21.33 -5.73
N SER A 193 -1.37 -20.13 -5.22
CA SER A 193 -1.40 -18.89 -6.02
C SER A 193 -0.03 -18.45 -6.54
N ASN A 194 1.06 -18.96 -5.94
CA ASN A 194 2.43 -18.74 -6.41
C ASN A 194 2.87 -19.71 -7.52
N LEU A 195 2.03 -20.66 -7.95
CA LEU A 195 2.27 -21.49 -9.14
C LEU A 195 2.06 -20.64 -10.40
N LYS A 196 2.98 -19.73 -10.68
CA LYS A 196 3.03 -19.00 -11.94
C LYS A 196 3.53 -19.91 -13.06
N ASP A 197 2.97 -19.71 -14.25
CA ASP A 197 3.48 -20.30 -15.48
C ASP A 197 4.91 -19.77 -15.73
N PRO A 198 5.94 -20.64 -15.83
CA PRO A 198 7.33 -20.22 -15.99
C PRO A 198 7.60 -19.40 -17.25
N ASP A 199 6.69 -19.39 -18.22
CA ASP A 199 6.83 -18.61 -19.47
C ASP A 199 6.31 -17.16 -19.35
N THR A 200 5.75 -16.77 -18.19
CA THR A 200 5.26 -15.39 -17.99
C THR A 200 6.41 -14.48 -17.55
N PRO A 201 6.71 -13.38 -18.26
CA PRO A 201 7.70 -12.40 -17.83
C PRO A 201 7.37 -11.88 -16.43
N GLU A 202 8.37 -11.87 -15.54
CA GLU A 202 8.19 -11.40 -14.18
C GLU A 202 8.14 -9.86 -14.17
N VAL A 203 6.92 -9.32 -14.24
CA VAL A 203 6.68 -7.88 -14.11
C VAL A 203 6.92 -7.48 -12.64
N SER A 204 7.62 -6.36 -12.41
CA SER A 204 7.86 -5.81 -11.07
C SER A 204 6.54 -5.54 -10.34
N ASP A 205 6.54 -5.71 -9.02
CA ASP A 205 5.35 -5.44 -8.20
C ASP A 205 4.92 -3.97 -8.26
N TRP A 206 5.87 -3.04 -8.45
CA TRP A 206 5.57 -1.62 -8.69
C TRP A 206 4.72 -1.42 -9.94
N VAL A 207 5.10 -2.07 -11.05
CA VAL A 207 4.39 -1.91 -12.33
C VAL A 207 2.96 -2.44 -12.22
N LYS A 208 2.78 -3.60 -11.59
CA LYS A 208 1.44 -4.16 -11.35
C LYS A 208 0.58 -3.26 -10.47
N TYR A 209 1.17 -2.70 -9.42
CA TYR A 209 0.49 -1.77 -8.53
C TYR A 209 0.07 -0.50 -9.29
N ALA A 210 1.00 0.10 -10.03
CA ALA A 210 0.74 1.33 -10.76
C ALA A 210 -0.34 1.16 -11.84
N GLU A 211 -0.35 0.03 -12.56
CA GLU A 211 -1.40 -0.28 -13.54
C GLU A 211 -2.79 -0.36 -12.87
N VAL A 212 -2.91 -1.13 -11.78
CA VAL A 212 -4.17 -1.29 -11.05
C VAL A 212 -4.65 0.02 -10.44
N GLU A 213 -3.77 0.79 -9.82
CA GLU A 213 -4.14 2.06 -9.19
C GLU A 213 -4.48 3.13 -10.23
N TYR A 214 -3.79 3.17 -11.36
CA TYR A 214 -4.13 4.08 -12.45
C TYR A 214 -5.52 3.78 -13.00
N ASP A 215 -5.84 2.50 -13.22
CA ASP A 215 -7.19 2.09 -13.61
C ASP A 215 -8.22 2.53 -12.57
N ASN A 216 -7.99 2.30 -11.28
CA ASN A 216 -8.92 2.73 -10.23
C ASN A 216 -9.15 4.24 -10.24
N LEU A 217 -8.08 5.04 -10.29
CA LEU A 217 -8.16 6.51 -10.27
C LEU A 217 -8.91 7.06 -11.49
N THR A 218 -8.63 6.54 -12.69
CA THR A 218 -9.28 7.00 -13.91
C THR A 218 -10.76 6.60 -14.00
N HIS A 219 -11.15 5.47 -13.39
CA HIS A 219 -12.56 5.06 -13.31
C HIS A 219 -13.33 5.82 -12.22
N GLU A 220 -12.70 6.16 -11.10
CA GLU A 220 -13.30 7.01 -10.06
C GLU A 220 -13.55 8.44 -10.55
N ASP A 221 -12.62 9.00 -11.34
CA ASP A 221 -12.79 10.32 -11.97
C ASP A 221 -13.92 10.33 -13.01
N GLY A 222 -14.02 9.28 -13.85
CA GLY A 222 -15.09 9.19 -14.86
C GLY A 222 -16.50 9.01 -14.27
N ALA A 223 -16.63 8.35 -13.11
CA ALA A 223 -17.91 8.19 -12.43
C ALA A 223 -18.41 9.47 -11.74
N ASN A 224 -17.50 10.41 -11.43
CA ASN A 224 -17.87 11.72 -10.91
C ASN A 224 -18.34 12.67 -12.02
N ASP A 225 -17.83 12.54 -13.24
CA ASP A 225 -18.28 13.33 -14.41
C ASP A 225 -19.69 12.92 -14.90
N ASP A 226 -20.06 11.64 -14.82
CA ASP A 226 -21.40 11.15 -15.21
C ASP A 226 -22.53 11.66 -14.30
N LEU A 227 -22.22 12.20 -13.11
CA LEU A 227 -23.21 12.76 -12.18
C LEU A 227 -23.48 14.25 -12.40
N ASP A 228 -22.63 14.95 -13.15
CA ASP A 228 -22.80 16.37 -13.46
C ASP A 228 -23.49 16.62 -14.82
N ASP A 229 -23.70 15.58 -15.64
CA ASP A 229 -24.37 15.67 -16.95
C ASP A 229 -25.90 15.41 -16.91
N GLU A 230 -26.48 15.02 -15.75
CA GLU A 230 -27.95 14.88 -15.57
C GLU A 230 -28.67 16.21 -15.28
N ASN A 231 -28.16 17.37 -15.74
CA ASN A 231 -28.84 18.65 -15.53
C ASN A 231 -28.85 19.62 -16.73
N TYR A 232 -28.81 19.09 -17.95
CA TYR A 232 -29.16 19.84 -19.15
C TYR A 232 -30.00 18.98 -20.11
N ASP A 233 -31.29 18.82 -19.82
CA ASP A 233 -32.26 18.63 -20.89
C ASP A 233 -33.24 19.80 -20.89
N GLU A 234 -33.03 20.69 -21.86
CA GLU A 234 -33.89 21.81 -22.22
C GLU A 234 -35.28 21.32 -22.65
N ASP A 235 -36.31 21.99 -22.14
CA ASP A 235 -37.67 21.98 -22.67
C ASP A 235 -37.69 22.22 -24.19
N PHE A 236 -38.20 21.30 -25.01
CA PHE A 236 -39.05 21.61 -26.18
C PHE A 236 -39.89 20.39 -26.61
N GLU A 237 -41.18 20.67 -26.80
CA GLU A 237 -42.34 19.78 -27.01
C GLU A 237 -42.33 19.02 -28.36
N ASP A 238 -42.93 17.82 -28.40
CA ASP A 238 -44.03 17.50 -29.34
C ASP A 238 -44.71 16.14 -29.02
N ASP A 239 -46.04 16.14 -29.15
CA ASP A 239 -47.01 15.04 -28.98
C ASP A 239 -46.78 13.86 -29.95
N ASP A 240 -46.95 12.60 -29.47
CA ASP A 240 -47.90 11.58 -30.00
C ASP A 240 -47.54 10.12 -29.59
N ASP A 241 -48.51 9.49 -28.92
CA ASP A 241 -49.10 8.14 -29.08
C ASP A 241 -48.28 6.82 -29.07
N ASP A 242 -48.63 6.00 -28.06
CA ASP A 242 -48.79 4.53 -27.91
C ASP A 242 -47.89 3.48 -28.61
N GLY A 243 -47.52 2.44 -27.84
CA GLY A 243 -47.23 1.10 -28.41
C GLY A 243 -46.03 0.30 -27.89
N THR A 244 -46.23 -0.43 -26.78
CA THR A 244 -45.80 -1.84 -26.52
C THR A 244 -44.34 -2.35 -26.66
N GLU A 245 -43.91 -3.00 -25.56
CA GLU A 245 -43.29 -4.36 -25.45
C GLU A 245 -41.81 -4.59 -25.05
N GLU A 246 -41.72 -5.43 -24.00
CA GLU A 246 -40.68 -6.41 -23.57
C GLU A 246 -39.32 -5.97 -22.98
N SER A 247 -39.29 -5.99 -21.64
CA SER A 247 -38.11 -6.15 -20.79
C SER A 247 -37.50 -7.55 -20.88
N LYS A 248 -36.17 -7.63 -21.11
CA LYS A 248 -35.33 -8.78 -20.74
C LYS A 248 -34.07 -8.31 -20.03
N THR A 249 -34.15 -8.19 -18.71
CA THR A 249 -32.99 -8.06 -17.82
C THR A 249 -32.38 -9.44 -17.57
N LYS A 250 -31.18 -9.69 -18.11
CA LYS A 250 -30.33 -10.80 -17.67
C LYS A 250 -29.55 -10.34 -16.43
N LYS A 251 -29.94 -10.84 -15.26
CA LYS A 251 -29.13 -10.76 -14.03
C LYS A 251 -27.90 -11.67 -14.19
N LEU A 252 -26.71 -11.09 -14.10
CA LEU A 252 -25.47 -11.81 -13.76
C LEU A 252 -25.36 -11.93 -12.23
N PRO A 253 -24.76 -13.02 -11.71
CA PRO A 253 -24.77 -13.30 -10.28
C PRO A 253 -23.83 -12.38 -9.52
N ASN A 254 -24.37 -11.79 -8.44
CA ASN A 254 -23.64 -11.02 -7.43
C ASN A 254 -22.67 -11.94 -6.68
N ASN A 255 -21.41 -11.98 -7.10
CA ASN A 255 -20.33 -12.46 -6.26
C ASN A 255 -19.79 -11.28 -5.45
N ASN A 256 -20.50 -10.97 -4.37
CA ASN A 256 -20.07 -9.94 -3.42
C ASN A 256 -18.96 -10.53 -2.53
N VAL A 257 -17.75 -10.65 -3.08
CA VAL A 257 -16.54 -10.89 -2.28
C VAL A 257 -16.01 -9.52 -1.88
N LEU A 258 -16.49 -9.03 -0.74
CA LEU A 258 -15.96 -7.81 -0.12
C LEU A 258 -14.44 -7.96 0.05
N SER A 259 -13.69 -6.98 -0.44
CA SER A 259 -12.23 -6.91 -0.27
C SER A 259 -11.88 -6.82 1.22
N SER A 260 -10.69 -7.29 1.59
CA SER A 260 -10.25 -7.29 2.99
C SER A 260 -10.27 -5.88 3.59
N SER A 261 -9.97 -4.84 2.80
CA SER A 261 -10.03 -3.43 3.20
C SER A 261 -11.47 -2.97 3.48
N GLN A 262 -12.48 -3.45 2.73
CA GLN A 262 -13.90 -3.17 3.01
C GLN A 262 -14.40 -3.86 4.29
N ARG A 263 -13.85 -5.03 4.65
CA ARG A 263 -14.18 -5.70 5.91
C ARG A 263 -13.58 -4.98 7.11
N ILE A 264 -12.34 -4.52 7.02
CA ILE A 264 -11.68 -3.73 8.07
C ILE A 264 -12.46 -2.43 8.33
N ALA A 265 -12.86 -1.72 7.27
CA ALA A 265 -13.71 -0.53 7.37
C ALA A 265 -15.09 -0.82 8.02
N SER A 266 -15.69 -1.97 7.72
CA SER A 266 -16.96 -2.37 8.35
C SER A 266 -16.82 -2.68 9.86
N VAL A 267 -15.66 -3.18 10.29
CA VAL A 267 -15.38 -3.48 11.71
C VAL A 267 -15.03 -2.22 12.49
N THR A 268 -14.32 -1.26 11.88
CA THR A 268 -14.01 0.03 12.52
C THR A 268 -15.26 0.88 12.73
N ASN A 269 -16.17 0.93 11.75
CA ASN A 269 -17.42 1.69 11.87
C ASN A 269 -18.34 1.13 12.98
N ASN A 270 -18.39 -0.21 13.12
CA ASN A 270 -19.18 -0.84 14.19
C ASN A 270 -18.59 -0.54 15.59
N LYS A 271 -17.26 -0.43 15.74
CA LYS A 271 -16.62 -0.12 17.02
C LYS A 271 -16.73 1.37 17.41
N THR A 272 -16.73 2.29 16.44
CA THR A 272 -16.95 3.72 16.71
C THR A 272 -18.38 4.00 17.18
N ASP A 273 -19.36 3.31 16.59
CA ASP A 273 -20.76 3.43 17.00
C ASP A 273 -21.00 2.86 18.41
N ASP A 274 -20.33 1.76 18.77
CA ASP A 274 -20.40 1.18 20.12
C ASP A 274 -19.78 2.10 21.19
N LEU A 275 -18.66 2.78 20.88
CA LEU A 275 -18.02 3.74 21.79
C LEU A 275 -18.84 5.02 21.97
N GLU A 276 -19.48 5.53 20.92
CA GLU A 276 -20.38 6.68 21.03
C GLU A 276 -21.64 6.35 21.84
N ASN A 277 -22.16 5.13 21.69
CA ASN A 277 -23.32 4.65 22.45
C ASN A 277 -22.98 4.41 23.93
N GLU A 278 -21.78 3.91 24.24
CA GLU A 278 -21.29 3.86 25.62
C GLU A 278 -21.09 5.27 26.19
N LEU A 279 -20.48 6.22 25.47
CA LEU A 279 -20.28 7.59 25.94
C LEU A 279 -21.58 8.35 26.23
N LYS A 280 -22.66 8.07 25.50
CA LYS A 280 -24.01 8.60 25.78
C LYS A 280 -24.61 8.01 27.05
N ARG A 281 -24.36 6.73 27.33
CA ARG A 281 -24.90 6.01 28.50
C ARG A 281 -24.29 6.42 29.84
N TRP A 282 -23.13 7.08 29.85
CA TRP A 282 -22.49 7.63 31.05
C TRP A 282 -22.85 9.10 31.33
N LYS A 283 -23.61 9.76 30.46
CA LYS A 283 -24.00 11.17 30.57
C LYS A 283 -25.44 11.41 31.05
N ASP A 284 -26.23 10.35 31.21
CA ASP A 284 -27.57 10.35 31.83
C ASP A 284 -27.54 9.66 33.21
#